data_AF-A0A4P5P747-F1
#
_entry.id   AF-A0A4P5P747-F1
#
_cell.length_a   1.000
_cell.length_b   1.000
_cell.length_c   1.000
_cell.angle_alpha   90.00
_cell.angle_beta   90.00
_cell.angle_gamma   90.00
#
_symmetry.space_group_name_H-M   'P 1'
#
loop_
_entity.id
_entity.type
_entity.pdbx_description
1 polymer ?
#
loop_
_entity_poly.entity_id
_entity_poly.type
_entity_poly.pdbx_seq_one_letter_code
_entity_poly.pdbx_strand_id
1 'polypeptide(L)'
;MPVFALLIDALTLGGYYLQLNHPGSFIYLIGFIFQLVMTLLLFFLTVGYHGKRYAGFRPEGYSYLSIRFGLIVVSLLINGIVLFLYGLNLFGINDLVFSGY
;
A
#
# COMPACT_ATOMS: atom_id res chain seq x y z
N MET A 1 6.04 -2.95 -13.72
CA MET A 1 6.10 -4.43 -13.67
C MET A 1 5.57 -4.87 -12.31
N PRO A 2 4.75 -5.92 -12.20
CA PRO A 2 4.07 -6.27 -10.95
C PRO A 2 5.03 -6.66 -9.81
N VAL A 3 6.22 -7.17 -10.14
CA VAL A 3 7.26 -7.53 -9.16
C VAL A 3 7.66 -6.34 -8.27
N PHE A 4 7.76 -5.13 -8.83
CA PHE A 4 8.09 -3.94 -8.03
C PHE A 4 7.01 -3.59 -7.02
N ALA A 5 5.72 -3.80 -7.34
CA ALA A 5 4.64 -3.57 -6.40
C ALA A 5 4.72 -4.55 -5.22
N LEU A 6 4.97 -5.83 -5.50
CA LEU A 6 5.17 -6.85 -4.46
C LEU A 6 6.40 -6.58 -3.58
N LEU A 7 7.49 -6.07 -4.15
CA LEU A 7 8.66 -5.65 -3.38
C LEU A 7 8.34 -4.48 -2.44
N ILE A 8 7.56 -3.50 -2.92
CA ILE A 8 7.10 -2.40 -2.07
C ILE A 8 6.21 -2.94 -0.95
N ASP A 9 5.27 -3.86 -1.24
CA ASP A 9 4.41 -4.46 -0.22
C ASP A 9 5.22 -5.20 0.86
N ALA A 10 6.26 -5.94 0.46
CA ALA A 10 7.15 -6.60 1.41
C ALA A 10 7.93 -5.60 2.28
N LEU A 11 8.37 -4.48 1.69
CA LEU A 11 9.07 -3.42 2.42
C LEU A 11 8.14 -2.69 3.38
N THR A 12 6.89 -2.40 3.00
CA THR A 12 5.91 -1.75 3.88
C THR A 12 5.50 -2.66 5.04
N LEU A 13 5.31 -3.96 4.79
CA LEU A 13 5.11 -4.95 5.84
C LEU A 13 6.30 -5.04 6.80
N GLY A 14 7.53 -5.04 6.28
CA GLY A 14 8.74 -5.03 7.11
C GLY A 14 8.88 -3.76 7.95
N GLY A 15 8.58 -2.60 7.37
CA GLY A 15 8.55 -1.32 8.07
C GLY A 15 7.51 -1.32 9.21
N TYR A 16 6.29 -1.76 8.92
CA TYR A 16 5.24 -1.94 9.92
C TYR A 16 5.67 -2.84 11.08
N TYR A 17 6.27 -4.00 10.77
CA TYR A 17 6.75 -4.93 11.78
C TYR A 17 7.80 -4.29 12.71
N LEU A 18 8.73 -3.51 12.17
CA LEU A 18 9.74 -2.81 12.99
C LEU A 18 9.10 -1.82 13.96
N GLN A 19 8.09 -1.08 13.51
CA GLN A 19 7.37 -0.10 14.33
C GLN A 19 6.52 -0.76 15.41
N LEU A 20 5.94 -1.93 15.13
CA LEU A 20 5.21 -2.73 16.10
C LEU A 20 6.10 -3.16 17.26
N ASN A 21 7.35 -3.52 16.99
CA ASN A 21 8.29 -4.02 17.99
C ASN A 21 9.07 -2.90 18.71
N HIS A 22 9.04 -1.67 18.20
CA HIS A 22 9.72 -0.53 18.80
C HIS A 22 8.73 0.64 18.91
N PRO A 23 7.79 0.58 19.86
CA PRO A 23 6.78 1.62 20.02
C PRO A 23 7.44 2.94 20.42
N GLY A 24 7.04 4.03 19.76
CA GLY A 24 7.54 5.35 20.06
C GLY A 24 7.04 6.38 19.06
N SER A 25 6.66 7.57 19.56
CA SER A 25 6.09 8.64 18.72
C SER A 25 7.00 9.03 17.55
N PHE A 26 8.31 9.09 17.76
CA PHE A 26 9.28 9.36 16.70
C PHE A 26 9.34 8.24 15.64
N ILE A 27 9.26 6.98 16.07
CA ILE A 27 9.29 5.81 15.19
C ILE A 27 7.99 5.72 14.36
N TYR A 28 6.85 6.07 14.96
CA TYR A 28 5.57 6.18 14.25
C TYR A 28 5.58 7.28 13.18
N LEU A 29 6.17 8.44 13.48
CA LEU A 29 6.33 9.52 12.50
C LEU A 29 7.21 9.09 11.32
N ILE A 30 8.37 8.47 11.59
CA ILE A 30 9.27 7.97 10.53
C ILE A 30 8.56 6.94 9.66
N GLY A 31 7.88 5.98 10.28
CA GLY A 31 7.19 4.95 9.51
C GLY A 31 5.99 5.48 8.74
N PHE A 32 5.29 6.52 9.22
CA PHE A 32 4.28 7.22 8.43
C PHE A 32 4.87 7.87 7.18
N ILE A 33 6.00 8.58 7.31
CA ILE A 33 6.70 9.18 6.16
C ILE A 33 7.13 8.09 5.19
N PHE A 34 7.68 6.98 5.68
CA PHE A 34 8.06 5.84 4.87
C PHE A 34 6.85 5.24 4.12
N GLN A 35 5.75 4.97 4.82
CA GLN A 35 4.51 4.44 4.25
C GLN A 35 3.95 5.39 3.18
N LEU A 36 4.00 6.71 3.43
CA LEU A 36 3.58 7.75 2.48
C LEU A 36 4.42 7.69 1.19
N VAL A 37 5.75 7.65 1.32
CA VAL A 37 6.67 7.58 0.18
C VAL A 37 6.42 6.29 -0.62
N MET A 38 6.28 5.15 0.04
CA MET A 38 6.01 3.86 -0.62
C MET A 38 4.66 3.84 -1.34
N THR A 39 3.63 4.42 -0.72
CA THR A 39 2.30 4.55 -1.34
C THR A 39 2.33 5.47 -2.56
N LEU A 40 3.07 6.57 -2.52
CA LEU A 40 3.27 7.45 -3.68
C LEU A 40 4.02 6.73 -4.81
N LEU A 41 5.05 5.94 -4.50
CA LEU A 41 5.74 5.12 -5.49
C LEU A 41 4.78 4.12 -6.18
N LEU A 42 3.92 3.46 -5.42
CA LEU A 42 2.85 2.60 -5.98
C LEU A 42 1.87 3.40 -6.86
N PHE A 43 1.52 4.62 -6.45
CA PHE A 43 0.66 5.49 -7.24
C PHE A 43 1.29 5.84 -8.59
N PHE A 44 2.57 6.25 -8.60
CA PHE A 44 3.31 6.50 -9.82
C PHE A 44 3.43 5.25 -10.71
N LEU A 45 3.66 4.08 -10.12
CA LEU A 45 3.67 2.81 -10.86
C LEU A 45 2.31 2.48 -11.48
N THR A 46 1.22 2.85 -10.81
CA THR A 46 -0.15 2.64 -11.29
C THR A 46 -0.46 3.55 -12.48
N VAL A 47 -0.19 4.85 -12.35
CA VAL A 47 -0.44 5.86 -13.40
C VAL A 47 0.50 5.63 -14.60
N GLY A 48 1.78 5.37 -14.33
CA GLY A 48 2.81 5.10 -15.33
C GLY A 48 2.77 3.69 -15.92
N TYR A 49 1.74 2.89 -15.65
CA TYR A 49 1.61 1.56 -16.24
C TYR A 49 1.24 1.64 -17.72
N HIS A 50 2.20 1.29 -18.58
CA HIS A 50 2.08 1.26 -20.05
C HIS A 50 1.63 -0.10 -20.62
N GLY A 51 1.44 -1.12 -19.77
CA GLY A 51 1.01 -2.45 -20.21
C GLY A 51 -0.50 -2.55 -20.44
N LYS A 52 -0.98 -3.73 -20.87
CA LYS A 52 -2.41 -4.02 -21.00
C LYS A 52 -3.10 -3.92 -19.64
N ARG A 53 -4.01 -2.97 -19.47
CA ARG A 53 -4.76 -2.74 -18.23
C ARG A 53 -5.94 -3.70 -18.04
N TYR A 54 -6.51 -4.17 -19.14
CA TYR A 54 -7.64 -5.09 -19.15
C TYR A 54 -7.26 -6.44 -19.77
N ALA A 55 -7.84 -7.51 -19.24
CA ALA A 55 -7.72 -8.84 -19.81
C ALA A 55 -8.49 -8.92 -21.15
N GLY A 56 -8.01 -9.76 -22.06
CA GLY A 56 -8.72 -10.05 -23.31
C GLY A 56 -9.97 -10.92 -23.12
N PHE A 57 -10.12 -11.52 -21.93
CA PHE A 57 -11.29 -12.29 -21.54
C PHE A 57 -12.39 -11.33 -21.04
N ARG A 58 -13.52 -11.31 -21.74
CA ARG A 58 -14.68 -10.45 -21.47
C ARG A 58 -15.94 -11.30 -21.26
N PRO A 59 -16.20 -11.77 -20.03
CA PRO A 59 -17.54 -12.21 -19.65
C PRO A 59 -18.55 -11.07 -19.81
N GLU A 60 -19.80 -11.41 -20.08
CA GLU A 60 -20.88 -10.44 -20.33
C GLU A 60 -20.87 -9.30 -19.29
N GLY A 61 -20.70 -8.06 -19.77
CA GLY A 61 -20.87 -6.83 -18.98
C GLY A 61 -19.60 -6.04 -18.65
N TYR A 62 -18.48 -6.68 -18.26
CA TYR A 62 -17.29 -5.94 -17.80
C TYR A 62 -15.95 -6.59 -18.17
N SER A 63 -14.98 -5.76 -18.57
CA SER A 63 -13.61 -6.20 -18.84
C SER A 63 -12.84 -6.28 -17.51
N TYR A 64 -12.38 -7.48 -17.16
CA TYR A 64 -11.55 -7.67 -15.97
C TYR A 64 -10.21 -6.94 -16.11
N LEU A 65 -9.67 -6.44 -15.00
CA LEU A 65 -8.30 -5.93 -14.96
C LEU A 65 -7.34 -7.07 -15.31
N SER A 66 -6.26 -6.76 -16.03
CA SER A 66 -5.21 -7.75 -16.25
C SER A 66 -4.58 -8.11 -14.92
N ILE A 67 -4.20 -9.37 -14.70
CA ILE A 67 -3.61 -9.83 -13.44
C ILE A 67 -2.45 -8.92 -13.00
N ARG A 68 -1.60 -8.51 -13.96
CA ARG A 68 -0.44 -7.66 -13.70
C ARG A 68 -0.82 -6.25 -13.23
N PHE A 69 -1.86 -5.66 -13.82
CA PHE A 69 -2.31 -4.33 -13.44
C PHE A 69 -3.18 -4.37 -12.17
N GLY A 70 -4.03 -5.39 -12.04
CA GLY A 70 -4.83 -5.65 -10.85
C GLY A 70 -3.97 -5.80 -9.60
N LEU A 71 -2.84 -6.53 -9.67
CA LEU A 71 -1.89 -6.62 -8.56
C LEU A 71 -1.41 -5.24 -8.10
N ILE A 72 -0.98 -4.38 -9.03
CA ILE A 72 -0.49 -3.03 -8.70
C ILE A 72 -1.60 -2.19 -8.06
N VAL A 73 -2.82 -2.27 -8.58
CA VAL A 73 -3.98 -1.55 -8.04
C VAL A 73 -4.33 -2.03 -6.64
N VAL A 74 -4.33 -3.35 -6.40
CA VAL A 74 -4.61 -3.92 -5.08
C VAL A 74 -3.52 -3.52 -4.07
N SER A 75 -2.24 -3.59 -4.46
CA SER A 75 -1.12 -3.10 -3.64
C SER A 75 -1.32 -1.63 -3.27
N LEU A 76 -1.68 -0.78 -4.22
CA LEU A 76 -1.95 0.64 -3.96
C LEU A 76 -3.11 0.84 -2.99
N LEU A 77 -4.22 0.13 -3.18
CA LEU A 77 -5.40 0.24 -2.33
C LEU A 77 -5.10 -0.17 -0.89
N ILE A 78 -4.45 -1.33 -0.69
CA ILE A 78 -4.10 -1.82 0.64
C ILE A 78 -3.13 -0.86 1.33
N ASN A 79 -2.05 -0.45 0.67
CA ASN A 79 -1.10 0.49 1.26
C ASN A 79 -1.71 1.87 1.53
N GLY A 80 -2.65 2.31 0.69
CA GLY A 80 -3.41 3.55 0.91
C GLY A 80 -4.31 3.48 2.14
N ILE A 81 -4.98 2.34 2.38
CA ILE A 81 -5.76 2.11 3.61
C ILE A 81 -4.83 2.13 4.83
N VAL A 82 -3.69 1.43 4.76
CA VAL A 82 -2.72 1.42 5.85
C VAL A 82 -2.19 2.83 6.14
N LEU A 83 -1.85 3.60 5.10
CA LEU A 83 -1.42 4.99 5.25
C LEU A 83 -2.48 5.86 5.93
N PHE A 84 -3.75 5.69 5.56
CA PHE A 84 -4.86 6.38 6.20
C PHE A 84 -4.94 6.05 7.70
N LEU A 85 -4.84 4.77 8.04
CA LEU A 85 -4.87 4.33 9.43
C LEU A 85 -3.64 4.87 10.22
N TYR A 86 -2.46 4.95 9.62
CA TYR A 86 -1.30 5.61 10.24
C TYR A 86 -1.60 7.10 10.52
N GLY A 87 -2.27 7.78 9.60
CA GLY A 87 -2.72 9.15 9.80
C GLY A 87 -3.64 9.27 11.02
N LEU A 88 -4.63 8.39 11.15
CA LEU A 88 -5.51 8.37 12.33
C LEU A 88 -4.75 8.16 13.64
N ASN A 89 -3.71 7.31 13.63
CA ASN A 89 -2.87 7.08 14.79
C ASN A 89 -2.05 8.32 15.17
N LEU A 90 -1.43 8.99 14.19
CA LEU A 90 -0.65 10.20 14.44
C LEU A 90 -1.50 11.37 14.96
N PHE A 91 -2.75 11.51 14.50
CA PHE A 91 -3.67 12.53 15.01
C PHE A 91 -4.30 12.16 16.36
N GLY A 92 -3.99 10.99 16.94
CA GLY A 92 -4.57 10.52 18.20
C GLY A 92 -6.06 10.20 18.11
N ILE A 93 -6.60 10.01 16.89
CA ILE A 93 -8.02 9.72 16.66
C ILE A 93 -8.28 8.22 16.87
N ASN A 94 -7.39 7.37 16.35
CA ASN A 94 -7.55 5.92 16.43
C ASN A 94 -6.20 5.20 16.34
N ASP A 95 -5.94 4.27 17.25
CA ASP A 95 -4.69 3.53 17.39
C ASP A 95 -4.71 2.12 16.78
N LEU A 96 -5.76 1.75 16.04
CA LEU A 96 -6.01 0.39 15.55
C LEU A 96 -4.84 -0.22 14.76
N VAL A 97 -4.04 0.60 14.06
CA VAL A 97 -2.81 0.16 13.38
C VAL A 97 -1.80 -0.48 14.33
N PHE A 98 -1.66 0.08 15.52
CA PHE A 98 -0.66 -0.33 16.51
C PHE A 98 -1.29 -0.86 17.80
N SER A 99 -2.63 -1.00 17.86
CA SER A 99 -3.38 -1.49 19.04
C SER A 99 -3.16 -2.97 19.40
N GLY A 100 -2.13 -3.60 18.83
CA GLY A 100 -1.88 -5.04 18.91
C GLY A 100 -1.32 -5.54 20.25
N TYR A 101 -0.98 -4.67 21.21
CA TYR A 101 -0.57 -5.06 22.57
C TYR A 101 -1.02 -4.04 23.61
#